data_AF-A0A523B3Z7-F1
#
_entry.id   AF-A0A523B3Z7-F1
#
_cell.length_a   1.000
_cell.length_b   1.000
_cell.length_c   1.000
_cell.angle_alpha   90.00
_cell.angle_beta   90.00
_cell.angle_gamma   90.00
#
_symmetry.space_group_name_H-M   'P 1'
#
loop_
_entity.id
_entity.type
_entity.pdbx_description
1 polymer ?
#
loop_
_entity_poly.entity_id
_entity_poly.type
_entity_poly.pdbx_seq_one_letter_code
_entity_poly.pdbx_strand_id
1 'polypeptide(L)'
;MRNREPRMNAKILDDRIIEKLLALMENKGSSWIKRSMKRVHDVYECDRNTWIVRGRKSLGDEETIYVVEYDEEKGSFKCTCHQPYKPYARSRRRACTHVGACLFHHIFF
;
A
#
# COMPACT_ATOMS: atom_id res chain seq x y z
N MET A 1 -21.95 28.16 9.13
CA MET A 1 -20.79 27.29 8.87
C MET A 1 -21.26 26.10 8.03
N ARG A 2 -20.76 25.91 6.81
CA ARG A 2 -21.15 24.76 5.98
C ARG A 2 -20.37 23.54 6.46
N ASN A 3 -21.05 22.62 7.13
CA ASN A 3 -20.53 21.26 7.36
C ASN A 3 -20.24 20.66 5.99
N ARG A 4 -18.95 20.51 5.66
CA ARG A 4 -18.55 19.67 4.53
C ARG A 4 -18.62 18.25 5.05
N GLU A 5 -19.67 17.52 4.70
CA GLU A 5 -19.66 16.07 4.81
C GLU A 5 -18.44 15.55 4.03
N PRO A 6 -17.65 14.62 4.60
CA PRO A 6 -16.56 14.01 3.87
C PRO A 6 -17.17 13.29 2.67
N ARG A 7 -16.84 13.78 1.46
CA ARG A 7 -17.20 13.06 0.24
C ARG A 7 -16.40 11.77 0.24
N MET A 8 -17.00 10.66 0.64
CA MET A 8 -16.55 9.35 0.17
C MET A 8 -16.72 9.38 -1.34
N ASN A 9 -15.64 9.70 -2.05
CA ASN A 9 -15.52 9.27 -3.43
C ASN A 9 -15.52 7.75 -3.34
N ALA A 10 -16.68 7.13 -3.52
CA ALA A 10 -16.75 5.70 -3.72
C ALA A 10 -16.03 5.43 -5.04
N LYS A 11 -14.70 5.30 -4.99
CA LYS A 11 -13.96 4.58 -6.02
C LYS A 11 -14.68 3.26 -6.15
N ILE A 12 -15.15 2.95 -7.35
CA ILE A 12 -15.70 1.63 -7.65
C ILE A 12 -14.64 0.65 -7.17
N LEU A 13 -15.00 -0.11 -6.13
CA LEU A 13 -14.06 -0.97 -5.44
C LEU A 13 -13.73 -2.11 -6.41
N ASP A 14 -12.47 -2.19 -6.84
CA ASP A 14 -12.04 -3.28 -7.71
C ASP A 14 -11.99 -4.57 -6.89
N ASP A 15 -12.86 -5.53 -7.19
CA ASP A 15 -12.93 -6.82 -6.50
C ASP A 15 -11.57 -7.51 -6.41
N ARG A 16 -10.72 -7.35 -7.44
CA ARG A 16 -9.36 -7.91 -7.47
C ARG A 16 -8.46 -7.31 -6.39
N ILE A 17 -8.63 -6.01 -6.11
CA ILE A 17 -7.89 -5.30 -5.06
C ILE A 17 -8.36 -5.77 -3.68
N ILE A 18 -9.68 -5.95 -3.50
CA ILE A 18 -10.27 -6.46 -2.26
C ILE A 18 -9.78 -7.87 -1.96
N GLU A 19 -9.92 -8.78 -2.92
CA GLU A 19 -9.47 -10.17 -2.81
C GLU A 19 -7.98 -10.23 -2.46
N LYS A 20 -7.17 -9.38 -3.09
CA LYS A 20 -5.75 -9.31 -2.80
C LYS A 20 -5.47 -8.86 -1.37
N LEU A 21 -6.18 -7.83 -0.90
CA LEU A 21 -6.01 -7.33 0.46
C LEU A 21 -6.41 -8.41 1.48
N LEU A 22 -7.57 -9.06 1.30
CA LEU A 22 -8.04 -10.12 2.19
C LEU A 22 -7.03 -11.26 2.27
N ALA A 23 -6.53 -11.74 1.12
CA ALA A 23 -5.50 -12.77 1.07
C ALA A 23 -4.21 -12.34 1.80
N LEU A 24 -3.80 -11.07 1.67
CA LEU A 24 -2.61 -10.57 2.37
C LEU A 24 -2.82 -10.44 3.89
N MET A 25 -4.02 -10.02 4.32
CA MET A 25 -4.38 -9.94 5.74
C MET A 25 -4.30 -11.31 6.41
N GLU A 26 -4.83 -12.34 5.76
CA GLU A 26 -4.77 -13.73 6.22
C GLU A 26 -3.33 -14.25 6.27
N ASN A 27 -2.58 -14.08 5.18
CA ASN A 27 -1.24 -14.65 5.05
C ASN A 27 -0.16 -13.93 5.90
N LYS A 28 -0.31 -12.62 6.15
CA LYS A 28 0.71 -11.81 6.84
C LYS A 28 0.38 -11.52 8.31
N GLY A 29 -0.89 -11.64 8.69
CA GLY A 29 -1.35 -11.47 10.05
C GLY A 29 -1.32 -10.03 10.56
N SER A 30 -1.66 -9.88 11.85
CA SER A 30 -1.99 -8.60 12.47
C SER A 30 -0.83 -7.59 12.54
N SER A 31 0.42 -8.04 12.62
CA SER A 31 1.59 -7.17 12.69
C SER A 31 1.79 -6.40 11.37
N TRP A 32 1.56 -7.08 10.24
CA TRP A 32 1.61 -6.47 8.91
C TRP A 32 0.47 -5.46 8.76
N ILE A 33 -0.75 -5.82 9.14
CA ILE A 33 -1.94 -4.94 9.09
C ILE A 33 -1.67 -3.64 9.87
N LYS A 34 -1.27 -3.76 11.14
CA LYS A 34 -0.98 -2.61 12.02
C LYS A 34 0.08 -1.70 11.41
N ARG A 35 1.15 -2.27 10.83
CA ARG A 35 2.23 -1.48 10.23
C ARG A 35 1.83 -0.83 8.91
N SER A 36 1.02 -1.48 8.09
CA SER A 36 0.45 -0.90 6.86
C SER A 36 -0.49 0.26 7.18
N MET A 37 -1.40 0.11 8.16
CA MET A 37 -2.30 1.18 8.59
C MET A 37 -1.58 2.40 9.16
N LYS A 38 -0.48 2.20 9.90
CA LYS A 38 0.37 3.32 10.39
C LYS A 38 0.93 4.19 9.27
N ARG A 39 0.95 3.71 8.03
CA ARG A 39 1.50 4.36 6.83
C ARG A 39 0.43 4.87 5.87
N VAL A 40 -0.86 4.64 6.14
CA VAL A 40 -1.93 4.94 5.17
C VAL A 40 -1.95 6.43 4.77
N HIS A 41 -1.69 7.32 5.72
CA HIS A 41 -1.61 8.77 5.48
C HIS A 41 -0.28 9.23 4.83
N ASP A 42 0.67 8.33 4.62
CA ASP A 42 1.90 8.61 3.88
C ASP A 42 1.76 8.29 2.38
N VAL A 43 0.60 7.78 1.95
CA VAL A 43 0.33 7.39 0.57
C VAL A 43 -0.19 8.58 -0.22
N TYR A 44 0.35 8.75 -1.42
CA TYR A 44 -0.06 9.74 -2.41
C TYR A 44 -0.32 9.02 -3.73
N GLU A 45 -1.53 9.11 -4.24
CA GLU A 45 -1.87 8.58 -5.56
C GLU A 45 -1.34 9.53 -6.64
N CYS A 46 -0.47 9.01 -7.52
CA CYS A 46 0.27 9.83 -8.48
C CYS A 46 -0.24 9.67 -9.90
N ASP A 47 -0.61 8.44 -10.26
CA ASP A 47 -1.22 8.09 -11.54
C ASP A 47 -2.10 6.85 -11.36
N ARG A 48 -2.79 6.43 -12.41
CA ARG A 48 -3.53 5.17 -12.42
C ARG A 48 -2.59 4.04 -12.01
N ASN A 49 -3.00 3.27 -11.01
CA ASN A 49 -2.27 2.11 -10.49
C ASN A 49 -0.87 2.42 -9.92
N THR A 50 -0.56 3.69 -9.61
CA THR A 50 0.75 4.09 -9.11
C THR A 50 0.61 5.00 -7.89
N TRP A 51 1.29 4.59 -6.81
CA TRP A 51 1.29 5.30 -5.53
C TRP A 51 2.72 5.59 -5.07
N ILE A 52 2.90 6.76 -4.47
CA ILE A 52 4.09 7.12 -3.71
C ILE A 52 3.78 6.93 -2.23
N VAL A 53 4.68 6.28 -1.51
CA VAL A 53 4.63 6.15 -0.06
C VAL A 53 5.82 6.84 0.56
N ARG A 54 5.58 7.86 1.40
CA ARG A 54 6.64 8.51 2.15
C ARG A 54 7.24 7.55 3.17
N GLY A 55 8.56 7.42 3.15
CA GLY A 55 9.31 6.59 4.10
C GLY A 55 9.32 7.18 5.50
N ARG A 56 9.25 6.30 6.51
CA ARG A 56 9.35 6.62 7.94
C ARG A 56 10.47 5.81 8.58
N LYS A 57 11.56 6.49 8.98
CA LYS A 57 12.66 5.88 9.76
C LYS A 57 12.17 5.18 11.03
N SER A 58 11.17 5.75 11.71
CA SER A 58 10.53 5.15 12.91
C SER A 58 9.85 3.81 12.66
N LEU A 59 9.60 3.46 11.38
CA LEU A 59 9.05 2.18 10.96
C LEU A 59 10.09 1.32 10.21
N GLY A 60 11.37 1.69 10.24
CA GLY A 60 12.46 0.91 9.64
C GLY A 60 12.61 1.10 8.13
N ASP A 61 12.17 2.25 7.60
CA ASP A 61 12.47 2.63 6.22
C ASP A 61 13.84 3.30 6.14
N GLU A 62 14.58 2.93 5.10
CA GLU A 62 15.88 3.52 4.75
C GLU A 62 15.71 4.67 3.76
N GLU A 63 14.75 4.54 2.84
CA GLU A 63 14.48 5.52 1.79
C GLU A 63 13.43 6.52 2.24
N THR A 64 13.49 7.73 1.68
CA THR A 64 12.49 8.78 1.92
C THR A 64 11.21 8.56 1.13
N ILE A 65 11.28 7.80 0.03
CA ILE A 65 10.17 7.54 -0.90
C ILE A 65 10.22 6.10 -1.37
N TYR A 66 9.05 5.48 -1.45
CA TYR A 66 8.83 4.20 -2.13
C TYR A 66 7.75 4.35 -3.18
N VAL A 67 8.02 3.89 -4.40
CA VAL A 67 7.00 3.77 -5.45
C VAL A 67 6.38 2.37 -5.39
N VAL A 68 5.05 2.33 -5.44
CA VAL A 68 4.23 1.12 -5.53
C VAL A 68 3.40 1.18 -6.81
N GLU A 69 3.45 0.11 -7.59
CA GLU A 69 2.74 -0.03 -8.86
C GLU A 69 1.88 -1.29 -8.84
N TYR A 70 0.67 -1.20 -9.37
CA TYR A 70 -0.18 -2.35 -9.67
C TYR A 70 -0.11 -2.71 -11.15
N ASP A 71 0.34 -3.92 -11.43
CA ASP A 71 0.41 -4.52 -12.76
C ASP A 71 -0.93 -5.25 -12.99
N GLU A 72 -1.85 -4.61 -13.72
CA GLU A 72 -3.20 -5.13 -13.99
C GLU A 72 -3.16 -6.46 -14.76
N GLU A 73 -2.21 -6.63 -15.69
CA GLU A 73 -2.05 -7.85 -16.48
C GLU A 73 -1.63 -9.04 -15.61
N LYS A 74 -0.74 -8.80 -14.65
CA LYS A 74 -0.22 -9.85 -13.74
C LYS A 74 -1.00 -9.98 -12.44
N GLY A 75 -1.96 -9.09 -12.18
CA GLY A 75 -2.68 -9.00 -10.91
C GLY A 75 -1.75 -8.87 -9.69
N SER A 76 -0.66 -8.12 -9.84
CA SER A 76 0.43 -8.10 -8.84
C SER A 76 0.95 -6.71 -8.52
N PHE A 77 1.33 -6.51 -7.26
CA PHE A 77 1.92 -5.25 -6.79
C PHE A 77 3.44 -5.33 -6.78
N LYS A 78 4.10 -4.29 -7.28
CA LYS A 78 5.54 -4.09 -7.18
C LYS A 78 5.81 -2.90 -6.29
N CYS A 79 6.79 -3.02 -5.41
CA CYS A 79 7.30 -1.92 -4.63
C CYS A 79 8.80 -1.83 -4.87
N THR A 80 9.32 -0.62 -4.96
CA THR A 80 10.76 -0.34 -5.01
C THR A 80 11.54 -1.00 -3.86
N CYS A 81 10.93 -1.23 -2.69
CA CYS A 81 11.57 -1.96 -1.59
C CYS A 81 11.78 -3.47 -1.84
N HIS A 82 11.22 -4.01 -2.92
CA HIS A 82 11.43 -5.40 -3.35
C HIS A 82 12.69 -5.59 -4.20
N GLN A 83 13.37 -4.50 -4.59
CA GLN A 83 14.56 -4.55 -5.43
C GLN A 83 15.64 -5.44 -4.79
N PRO A 84 16.30 -6.36 -5.54
CA PRO A 84 17.13 -7.41 -4.96
C PRO A 84 18.29 -6.93 -4.08
N TYR A 85 18.79 -5.73 -4.36
CA TYR A 85 19.89 -5.12 -3.62
C TYR A 85 19.45 -4.46 -2.29
N LYS A 86 18.14 -4.36 -2.03
CA LYS A 86 17.61 -3.79 -0.79
C LYS A 86 17.65 -4.80 0.36
N PRO A 87 17.92 -4.37 1.60
CA PRO A 87 17.78 -5.22 2.78
C PRO A 87 16.39 -5.85 2.86
N TYR A 88 16.34 -7.13 3.24
CA TYR A 88 15.11 -7.90 3.39
C TYR A 88 14.25 -8.02 2.11
N ALA A 89 14.79 -7.72 0.92
CA ALA A 89 14.05 -7.83 -0.34
C ALA A 89 13.42 -9.23 -0.53
N ARG A 90 14.13 -10.29 -0.14
CA ARG A 90 13.62 -11.68 -0.21
C ARG A 90 12.37 -11.90 0.64
N SER A 91 12.31 -11.39 1.87
CA SER A 91 11.12 -11.54 2.72
C SER A 91 9.97 -10.61 2.33
N ARG A 92 10.30 -9.48 1.70
CA ARG A 92 9.36 -8.43 1.28
C ARG A 92 8.73 -8.69 -0.10
N ARG A 93 9.38 -9.50 -0.95
CA ARG A 93 9.07 -9.75 -2.38
C ARG A 93 7.62 -10.00 -2.78
N ARG A 94 6.74 -10.35 -1.85
CA ARG A 94 5.31 -10.62 -2.14
C ARG A 94 4.33 -9.61 -1.55
N ALA A 95 4.69 -8.92 -0.46
CA ALA A 95 3.83 -7.91 0.18
C ALA A 95 4.56 -7.21 1.34
N CYS A 96 5.24 -6.10 1.05
CA CYS A 96 5.70 -5.19 2.08
C CYS A 96 4.53 -4.38 2.69
N THR A 97 4.79 -3.68 3.79
CA THR A 97 3.79 -2.80 4.41
C THR A 97 3.50 -1.54 3.58
N HIS A 98 4.33 -1.21 2.58
CA HIS A 98 4.04 -0.13 1.63
C HIS A 98 2.92 -0.52 0.67
N VAL A 99 2.95 -1.75 0.14
CA VAL A 99 1.83 -2.31 -0.66
C VAL A 99 0.54 -2.33 0.17
N GLY A 100 0.62 -2.81 1.41
CA GLY A 100 -0.54 -2.81 2.31
C GLY A 100 -1.10 -1.41 2.56
N ALA A 101 -0.24 -0.42 2.75
CA ALA A 101 -0.68 0.97 2.91
C ALA A 101 -1.44 1.48 1.67
N CYS A 102 -0.98 1.16 0.46
CA CYS A 102 -1.65 1.55 -0.78
C CYS A 102 -3.02 0.87 -0.93
N LEU A 103 -3.10 -0.43 -0.61
CA LEU A 103 -4.36 -1.18 -0.63
C LEU A 103 -5.38 -0.59 0.36
N PHE A 104 -4.97 -0.33 1.60
CA PHE A 104 -5.84 0.32 2.59
C PHE A 104 -6.22 1.74 2.17
N HIS A 105 -5.28 2.51 1.63
CA HIS A 105 -5.57 3.84 1.12
C HIS A 105 -6.63 3.80 0.02
N HIS A 106 -6.49 2.90 -0.96
CA HIS A 106 -7.42 2.77 -2.07
C HIS A 106 -8.87 2.47 -1.64
N ILE A 107 -9.04 1.74 -0.54
CA ILE A 107 -10.37 1.39 -0.02
C ILE A 107 -10.99 2.51 0.82
N PHE A 108 -10.18 3.24 1.60
CA PHE A 108 -10.68 4.17 2.60
C PHE A 108 -10.56 5.66 2.23
N PHE A 109 -9.79 6.01 1.19
CA PHE A 109 -9.45 7.40 0.83
C PHE A 109 -9.48 7.65 -0.69
#